data_AF-A0A7W5B8Q8-F1
#
_entry.id   AF-A0A7W5B8Q8-F1
#
_cell.length_a   1.000
_cell.length_b   1.000
_cell.length_c   1.000
_cell.angle_alpha   90.00
_cell.angle_beta   90.00
_cell.angle_gamma   90.00
#
_symmetry.space_group_name_H-M   'P 1'
#
loop_
_entity.id
_entity.type
_entity.pdbx_description
1 polymer ?
#
loop_
_entity_poly.entity_id
_entity_poly.type
_entity_poly.pdbx_seq_one_letter_code
_entity_poly.pdbx_strand_id
1 'polypeptide(L)'
;MDEIIELCNIKNLGYQELLKGVDVVKKSGSEVFVVKDFEITNDFSRNLNFSIDDVSIFSTDTSCRLSGNEIISQNQYAKIKLNGKAQFNEFFTLISGSGNFYKWQIPTVYQNDRIPSSTYPNVTSQNITPLAGSATFFCFDSYGNFFYAINNGAMLYRRSGGVNGVQTAYSFGSQAFCFDGERYIYAFDGANIFSFDVKNLVINKMSLPFNFGITASASALDGKIFIHSGNNSNWFVDSVSGAYFPAASLSGSAGNACSVGLGKDSSGNYVAWQTEYVNSIPGIYWWVYGRNLQSGISPKQGGVSQNALIPYSLSPGIIQCSRQIGSDSRFLIVGNGRVFIFDTNAKSLVDSSSLAYHNFQNSSICFFSDINADLAASDFGKVDVRVAGIKTSNG
;
A
#
# COMPACT_ATOMS: atom_id res chain seq x y z
N MET A 1 -43.11 -31.53 -9.72
CA MET A 1 -42.01 -32.39 -10.22
C MET A 1 -40.71 -31.69 -9.89
N ASP A 2 -39.72 -32.43 -9.38
CA ASP A 2 -38.41 -31.85 -9.04
C ASP A 2 -37.47 -31.89 -10.24
N GLU A 3 -36.85 -30.75 -10.54
CA GLU A 3 -35.93 -30.59 -11.66
C GLU A 3 -34.60 -30.03 -11.15
N ILE A 4 -33.48 -30.64 -11.55
CA ILE A 4 -32.15 -30.05 -11.31
C ILE A 4 -31.94 -28.96 -12.34
N ILE A 5 -31.71 -27.74 -11.87
CA ILE A 5 -31.55 -26.57 -12.73
C ILE A 5 -30.33 -25.74 -12.34
N GLU A 6 -29.80 -25.03 -13.33
CA GLU A 6 -28.86 -23.93 -13.11
C GLU A 6 -29.68 -22.68 -12.76
N LEU A 7 -29.57 -22.20 -11.53
CA LEU A 7 -30.27 -21.01 -11.03
C LEU A 7 -29.63 -19.74 -11.58
N CYS A 8 -28.30 -19.71 -11.63
CA CYS A 8 -27.57 -18.66 -12.33
C CYS A 8 -26.18 -19.13 -12.79
N ASN A 9 -25.67 -18.47 -13.82
CA ASN A 9 -24.30 -18.63 -14.30
C ASN A 9 -23.84 -17.30 -14.87
N ILE A 10 -23.25 -16.50 -14.00
CA ILE A 10 -22.91 -15.11 -14.26
C ILE A 10 -21.40 -15.01 -14.30
N LYS A 11 -20.90 -14.42 -15.37
CA LYS A 11 -19.48 -14.33 -15.69
C LYS A 11 -19.00 -12.90 -15.58
N ASN A 12 -17.76 -12.73 -15.17
CA ASN A 12 -17.05 -11.45 -15.15
C ASN A 12 -17.70 -10.35 -14.28
N LEU A 13 -18.31 -10.73 -13.15
CA LEU A 13 -18.86 -9.78 -12.19
C LEU A 13 -17.76 -8.86 -11.65
N GLY A 14 -17.98 -7.56 -11.78
CA GLY A 14 -17.12 -6.52 -11.22
C GLY A 14 -17.58 -6.03 -9.86
N TYR A 15 -16.75 -5.19 -9.25
CA TYR A 15 -16.99 -4.60 -7.93
C TYR A 15 -18.37 -3.95 -7.78
N GLN A 16 -18.75 -3.08 -8.73
CA GLN A 16 -20.01 -2.31 -8.65
C GLN A 16 -21.26 -3.18 -8.76
N GLU A 17 -21.19 -4.31 -9.46
CA GLU A 17 -22.29 -5.26 -9.57
C GLU A 17 -22.47 -6.03 -8.26
N LEU A 18 -21.37 -6.53 -7.70
CA LEU A 18 -21.37 -7.25 -6.43
C LEU A 18 -21.70 -6.35 -5.24
N LEU A 19 -21.34 -5.06 -5.29
CA LEU A 19 -21.71 -4.10 -4.24
C LEU A 19 -23.22 -3.84 -4.21
N LYS A 20 -23.86 -3.75 -5.39
CA LYS A 20 -25.32 -3.60 -5.51
C LYS A 20 -26.07 -4.88 -5.17
N GLY A 21 -25.41 -6.02 -5.34
CA GLY A 21 -26.02 -7.34 -5.23
C GLY A 21 -26.58 -7.79 -6.57
N VAL A 22 -26.31 -9.05 -6.90
CA VAL A 22 -26.71 -9.72 -8.13
C VAL A 22 -27.74 -10.78 -7.80
N ASP A 23 -28.88 -10.75 -8.47
CA ASP A 23 -29.95 -11.72 -8.25
C ASP A 23 -29.53 -13.11 -8.76
N VAL A 24 -29.64 -14.10 -7.88
CA VAL A 24 -29.52 -15.54 -8.21
C VAL A 24 -30.89 -16.09 -8.57
N VAL A 25 -31.87 -15.79 -7.72
CA VAL A 25 -33.28 -16.11 -7.95
C VAL A 25 -34.08 -14.84 -7.79
N LYS A 26 -34.75 -14.43 -8.86
CA LYS A 26 -35.71 -13.32 -8.82
C LYS A 26 -36.98 -13.81 -8.11
N LYS A 27 -37.67 -12.88 -7.44
CA LYS A 27 -38.93 -13.15 -6.74
C LYS A 27 -39.93 -13.86 -7.66
N SER A 28 -40.08 -15.17 -7.47
CA SER A 28 -40.98 -16.06 -8.22
C SER A 28 -42.20 -16.38 -7.37
N GLY A 29 -43.40 -16.24 -7.95
CA GLY A 29 -44.66 -16.27 -7.21
C GLY A 29 -45.14 -17.65 -6.77
N SER A 30 -44.71 -18.73 -7.44
CA SER A 30 -45.24 -20.08 -7.22
C SER A 30 -44.19 -21.17 -7.03
N GLU A 31 -42.90 -20.87 -7.25
CA GLU A 31 -41.83 -21.87 -7.27
C GLU A 31 -41.03 -21.87 -5.97
N VAL A 32 -40.51 -23.04 -5.60
CA VAL A 32 -39.57 -23.21 -4.49
C VAL A 32 -38.26 -23.72 -5.07
N PHE A 33 -37.14 -23.18 -4.60
CA PHE A 33 -35.81 -23.60 -5.01
C PHE A 33 -35.00 -24.06 -3.81
N VAL A 34 -34.22 -25.13 -3.99
CA VAL A 34 -33.22 -25.59 -3.02
C VAL A 34 -31.86 -25.42 -3.63
N VAL A 35 -31.01 -24.57 -3.06
CA VAL A 35 -29.65 -24.37 -3.56
C VAL A 35 -28.78 -25.54 -3.10
N LYS A 36 -27.93 -26.07 -3.99
CA LYS A 36 -27.08 -27.24 -3.70
C LYS A 36 -25.62 -26.95 -3.95
N ASP A 37 -25.30 -26.35 -5.09
CA ASP A 37 -23.92 -26.08 -5.48
C ASP A 37 -23.72 -24.59 -5.72
N PHE A 38 -22.64 -24.06 -5.14
CA PHE A 38 -22.19 -22.69 -5.30
C PHE A 38 -20.75 -22.70 -5.78
N GLU A 39 -20.55 -22.54 -7.09
CA GLU A 39 -19.25 -22.52 -7.73
C GLU A 39 -18.81 -21.06 -7.93
N ILE A 40 -17.59 -20.76 -7.51
CA ILE A 40 -16.96 -19.44 -7.66
C ILE A 40 -15.59 -19.62 -8.31
N THR A 41 -15.36 -18.86 -9.37
CA THR A 41 -14.01 -18.54 -9.83
C THR A 41 -13.73 -17.09 -9.49
N ASN A 42 -12.63 -16.84 -8.79
CA ASN A 42 -12.38 -15.56 -8.15
C ASN A 42 -10.93 -15.14 -8.38
N ASP A 43 -10.71 -14.05 -9.12
CA ASP A 43 -9.35 -13.61 -9.43
C ASP A 43 -8.53 -13.32 -8.17
N PHE A 44 -9.17 -12.82 -7.11
CA PHE A 44 -8.49 -12.30 -5.92
C PHE A 44 -9.18 -12.67 -4.60
N SER A 45 -9.80 -13.85 -4.51
CA SER A 45 -10.43 -14.38 -3.29
C SER A 45 -11.35 -13.36 -2.58
N ARG A 46 -12.16 -12.64 -3.36
CA ARG A 46 -13.17 -11.71 -2.88
C ARG A 46 -14.25 -12.44 -2.09
N ASN A 47 -14.46 -12.05 -0.84
CA ASN A 47 -15.47 -12.66 0.02
C ASN A 47 -16.87 -12.21 -0.39
N LEU A 48 -17.70 -13.16 -0.80
CA LEU A 48 -19.07 -12.96 -1.23
C LEU A 48 -20.04 -13.44 -0.16
N ASN A 49 -21.15 -12.74 -0.02
CA ASN A 49 -22.28 -13.09 0.81
C ASN A 49 -23.42 -13.61 -0.09
N PHE A 50 -23.88 -14.83 0.19
CA PHE A 50 -25.13 -15.32 -0.35
C PHE A 50 -26.25 -15.10 0.67
N SER A 51 -27.32 -14.46 0.21
CA SER A 51 -28.43 -14.04 1.07
C SER A 51 -29.78 -14.39 0.47
N ILE A 52 -30.77 -14.65 1.34
CA ILE A 52 -32.18 -14.84 1.00
C ILE A 52 -32.96 -13.73 1.70
N ASP A 53 -33.74 -12.95 0.95
CA ASP A 53 -34.44 -11.75 1.44
C ASP A 53 -33.51 -10.82 2.25
N ASP A 54 -32.29 -10.63 1.73
CA ASP A 54 -31.20 -9.88 2.35
C ASP A 54 -30.65 -10.42 3.69
N VAL A 55 -31.14 -11.56 4.18
CA VAL A 55 -30.55 -12.28 5.31
C VAL A 55 -29.37 -13.11 4.82
N SER A 56 -28.18 -12.83 5.36
CA SER A 56 -26.96 -13.58 5.06
C SER A 56 -27.09 -15.04 5.49
N ILE A 57 -26.96 -15.96 4.56
CA ILE A 57 -26.99 -17.40 4.83
C ILE A 57 -25.57 -17.92 5.06
N PHE A 58 -24.65 -17.55 4.17
CA PHE A 58 -23.23 -17.87 4.31
C PHE A 58 -22.36 -16.83 3.59
N SER A 59 -21.06 -16.89 3.85
CA SER A 59 -20.07 -16.09 3.16
C SER A 59 -18.86 -16.94 2.80
N THR A 60 -18.31 -16.74 1.61
CA THR A 60 -17.21 -17.53 1.08
C THR A 60 -16.49 -16.76 -0.02
N ASP A 61 -15.21 -17.07 -0.24
CA ASP A 61 -14.40 -16.60 -1.35
C ASP A 61 -14.11 -17.71 -2.38
N THR A 62 -14.53 -18.95 -2.10
CA THR A 62 -14.28 -20.14 -2.89
C THR A 62 -15.55 -20.95 -3.14
N SER A 63 -15.46 -21.91 -4.08
CA SER A 63 -16.53 -22.84 -4.39
C SER A 63 -16.88 -23.70 -3.17
N CYS A 64 -18.17 -23.88 -2.91
CA CYS A 64 -18.66 -24.71 -1.82
C CYS A 64 -19.91 -25.49 -2.21
N ARG A 65 -20.02 -26.71 -1.69
CA ARG A 65 -21.28 -27.46 -1.66
C ARG A 65 -22.07 -27.04 -0.44
N LEU A 66 -23.34 -26.78 -0.64
CA LEU A 66 -24.25 -26.38 0.42
C LEU A 66 -24.99 -27.58 1.00
N SER A 67 -25.54 -27.40 2.19
CA SER A 67 -26.21 -28.48 2.94
C SER A 67 -27.52 -28.92 2.26
N GLY A 68 -28.11 -28.05 1.44
CA GLY A 68 -29.44 -28.21 0.87
C GLY A 68 -30.56 -27.74 1.80
N ASN A 69 -30.22 -27.08 2.91
CA ASN A 69 -31.19 -26.39 3.78
C ASN A 69 -31.44 -24.95 3.30
N GLU A 70 -30.72 -24.50 2.28
CA GLU A 70 -30.80 -23.18 1.69
C GLU A 70 -32.01 -23.14 0.74
N ILE A 71 -33.20 -23.10 1.35
CA ILE A 71 -34.50 -23.10 0.68
C ILE A 71 -34.93 -21.67 0.40
N ILE A 72 -35.18 -21.37 -0.87
CA ILE A 72 -35.77 -20.13 -1.34
C ILE A 72 -37.25 -20.41 -1.56
N SER A 73 -38.08 -19.97 -0.62
CA SER A 73 -39.51 -20.20 -0.64
C SER A 73 -40.21 -19.30 -1.68
N GLN A 74 -41.49 -19.58 -1.91
CA GLN A 74 -42.34 -18.72 -2.74
C GLN A 74 -42.26 -17.27 -2.28
N ASN A 75 -42.17 -16.34 -3.23
CA ASN A 75 -42.04 -14.90 -2.98
C ASN A 75 -40.75 -14.44 -2.29
N GLN A 76 -39.76 -15.31 -2.08
CA GLN A 76 -38.42 -14.92 -1.65
C GLN A 76 -37.52 -14.65 -2.85
N TYR A 77 -36.45 -13.88 -2.64
CA TYR A 77 -35.37 -13.72 -3.61
C TYR A 77 -34.04 -14.11 -2.97
N ALA A 78 -33.09 -14.50 -3.82
CA ALA A 78 -31.72 -14.76 -3.40
C ALA A 78 -30.75 -13.88 -4.17
N LYS A 79 -29.76 -13.35 -3.45
CA LYS A 79 -28.73 -12.46 -4.00
C LYS A 79 -27.33 -12.88 -3.57
N ILE A 80 -26.38 -12.62 -4.45
CA ILE A 80 -24.95 -12.63 -4.15
C ILE A 80 -24.49 -11.18 -4.08
N LYS A 81 -23.79 -10.81 -3.01
CA LYS A 81 -23.24 -9.48 -2.81
C LYS A 81 -21.85 -9.57 -2.23
N LEU A 82 -21.08 -8.50 -2.34
CA LEU A 82 -19.82 -8.39 -1.61
C LEU A 82 -20.09 -8.39 -0.10
N ASN A 83 -19.33 -9.16 0.67
CA ASN A 83 -19.45 -9.16 2.12
C ASN A 83 -18.68 -7.98 2.74
N GLY A 84 -19.39 -6.88 3.03
CA GLY A 84 -18.78 -5.65 3.56
C GLY A 84 -18.02 -4.84 2.51
N LYS A 85 -17.09 -3.98 2.96
CA LYS A 85 -16.17 -3.25 2.07
C LYS A 85 -15.08 -4.20 1.59
N ALA A 86 -14.71 -4.13 0.31
CA ALA A 86 -13.56 -4.92 -0.15
C ALA A 86 -12.31 -4.42 0.58
N GLN A 87 -11.67 -5.31 1.33
CA GLN A 87 -10.37 -5.04 1.93
C GLN A 87 -9.31 -5.59 1.00
N PHE A 88 -8.42 -4.72 0.51
CA PHE A 88 -7.21 -5.15 -0.19
C PHE A 88 -6.17 -5.51 0.87
N ASN A 89 -6.13 -6.78 1.28
CA ASN A 89 -5.09 -7.30 2.18
C ASN A 89 -3.79 -7.56 1.41
N GLU A 90 -3.28 -6.49 0.81
CA GLU A 90 -2.22 -6.54 -0.16
C GLU A 90 -1.09 -5.60 0.27
N PHE A 91 0.13 -5.90 -0.11
CA PHE A 91 1.22 -4.93 -0.06
C PHE A 91 1.95 -4.98 -1.39
N PHE A 92 2.48 -3.83 -1.80
CA PHE A 92 3.23 -3.73 -3.05
C PHE A 92 4.69 -3.52 -2.71
N THR A 93 5.56 -4.12 -3.51
CA THR A 93 7.00 -3.92 -3.41
C THR A 93 7.57 -3.66 -4.79
N LEU A 94 8.56 -2.79 -4.88
CA LEU A 94 9.37 -2.64 -6.08
C LEU A 94 10.64 -3.49 -5.93
N ILE A 95 10.89 -4.49 -6.79
CA ILE A 95 12.13 -5.28 -6.69
C ILE A 95 13.18 -4.68 -7.63
N SER A 96 14.33 -4.29 -7.08
CA SER A 96 15.44 -3.77 -7.89
C SER A 96 15.94 -4.81 -8.90
N GLY A 97 16.17 -4.37 -10.14
CA GLY A 97 16.69 -5.21 -11.23
C GLY A 97 15.65 -5.56 -12.28
N SER A 98 14.38 -5.80 -11.90
CA SER A 98 13.28 -5.95 -12.87
C SER A 98 12.57 -4.64 -13.16
N GLY A 99 12.61 -3.69 -12.22
CA GLY A 99 11.85 -2.43 -12.33
C GLY A 99 10.34 -2.63 -12.18
N ASN A 100 9.90 -3.86 -11.87
CA ASN A 100 8.50 -4.20 -11.74
C ASN A 100 7.98 -4.07 -10.32
N PHE A 101 6.69 -3.80 -10.19
CA PHE A 101 6.00 -3.91 -8.91
C PHE A 101 5.50 -5.33 -8.72
N TYR A 102 5.58 -5.80 -7.48
CA TYR A 102 5.01 -7.06 -7.07
C TYR A 102 3.91 -6.74 -6.10
N LYS A 103 2.71 -7.17 -6.46
CA LYS A 103 1.55 -7.16 -5.59
C LYS A 103 1.53 -8.48 -4.86
N TRP A 104 1.61 -8.44 -3.53
CA TRP A 104 1.61 -9.61 -2.67
C TRP A 104 0.27 -9.69 -1.94
N GLN A 105 -0.35 -10.86 -1.95
CA GLN A 105 -1.61 -11.09 -1.22
C GLN A 105 -1.30 -11.81 0.08
N ILE A 106 -1.74 -11.21 1.20
CA ILE A 106 -1.68 -11.85 2.51
C ILE A 106 -3.08 -12.37 2.85
N PRO A 107 -3.26 -13.67 3.15
CA PRO A 107 -4.51 -14.17 3.71
C PRO A 107 -4.87 -13.37 4.96
N THR A 108 -6.03 -12.73 4.91
CA THR A 108 -6.58 -11.77 5.87
C THR A 108 -6.31 -12.10 7.34
N VAL A 109 -5.21 -11.60 7.91
CA VAL A 109 -5.03 -11.49 9.37
C VAL A 109 -4.13 -10.30 9.70
N TYR A 110 -4.63 -9.08 9.50
CA TYR A 110 -4.23 -7.97 10.37
C TYR A 110 -5.23 -7.94 11.54
N GLN A 111 -5.17 -8.93 12.41
CA GLN A 111 -5.80 -8.83 13.72
C GLN A 111 -4.78 -8.17 14.66
N ASN A 112 -5.10 -6.97 15.16
CA ASN A 112 -4.38 -6.25 16.22
C ASN A 112 -2.99 -5.70 15.87
N ASP A 113 -2.82 -4.99 14.74
CA ASP A 113 -1.59 -4.27 14.37
C ASP A 113 -0.28 -5.08 14.43
N ARG A 114 -0.39 -6.40 14.32
CA ARG A 114 0.76 -7.31 14.25
C ARG A 114 0.79 -7.91 12.86
N ILE A 115 1.98 -7.90 12.26
CA ILE A 115 2.31 -8.81 11.15
C ILE A 115 2.49 -10.18 11.80
N PRO A 116 1.63 -11.18 11.55
CA PRO A 116 1.79 -12.52 12.10
C PRO A 116 3.15 -13.11 11.70
N SER A 117 3.89 -13.63 12.68
CA SER A 117 5.28 -14.08 12.53
C SER A 117 5.44 -15.48 11.92
N SER A 118 4.54 -15.93 11.05
CA SER A 118 4.63 -17.27 10.45
C SER A 118 4.66 -17.17 8.93
N THR A 119 5.71 -17.78 8.35
CA THR A 119 5.86 -18.17 6.95
C THR A 119 4.50 -18.32 6.27
N TYR A 120 4.14 -17.40 5.39
CA TYR A 120 2.91 -17.48 4.60
C TYR A 120 3.13 -18.51 3.48
N PRO A 121 2.52 -19.71 3.52
CA PRO A 121 2.69 -20.68 2.44
C PRO A 121 1.90 -20.31 1.18
N ASN A 122 1.05 -19.28 1.23
CA ASN A 122 0.12 -18.89 0.17
C ASN A 122 0.26 -17.42 -0.25
N VAL A 123 1.48 -16.86 -0.30
CA VAL A 123 1.65 -15.53 -0.90
C VAL A 123 1.64 -15.68 -2.41
N THR A 124 0.53 -15.32 -3.04
CA THR A 124 0.49 -15.12 -4.48
C THR A 124 1.13 -13.77 -4.80
N SER A 125 1.98 -13.75 -5.83
CA SER A 125 2.56 -12.51 -6.35
C SER A 125 2.06 -12.26 -7.77
N GLN A 126 1.61 -11.04 -8.04
CA GLN A 126 1.34 -10.58 -9.39
C GLN A 126 2.45 -9.61 -9.80
N ASN A 127 3.12 -9.93 -10.91
CA ASN A 127 4.08 -9.03 -11.53
C ASN A 127 3.34 -7.91 -12.28
N ILE A 128 3.64 -6.67 -11.95
CA ILE A 128 3.06 -5.48 -12.58
C ILE A 128 4.20 -4.72 -13.23
N THR A 129 4.24 -4.79 -14.55
CA THR A 129 5.24 -4.12 -15.36
C THR A 129 4.84 -2.64 -15.53
N PRO A 130 5.72 -1.68 -15.19
CA PRO A 130 5.56 -0.30 -15.62
C PRO A 130 5.47 -0.26 -17.14
N LEU A 131 4.61 0.60 -17.70
CA LEU A 131 4.51 0.71 -19.15
C LEU A 131 5.77 1.32 -19.80
N ALA A 132 6.65 1.93 -18.99
CA ALA A 132 7.89 2.54 -19.46
C ALA A 132 8.98 2.39 -18.39
N GLY A 133 10.10 1.76 -18.76
CA GLY A 133 11.31 1.71 -17.95
C GLY A 133 11.18 1.01 -16.60
N SER A 134 12.23 1.17 -15.78
CA SER A 134 12.28 0.65 -14.41
C SER A 134 11.77 1.69 -13.44
N ALA A 135 10.74 1.33 -12.67
CA ALA A 135 10.23 2.20 -11.63
C ALA A 135 11.23 2.36 -10.48
N THR A 136 11.20 3.50 -9.81
CA THR A 136 12.06 3.87 -8.67
C THR A 136 11.30 4.36 -7.45
N PHE A 137 10.03 4.70 -7.64
CA PHE A 137 9.10 5.15 -6.61
C PHE A 137 7.71 4.66 -6.96
N PHE A 138 6.90 4.36 -5.97
CA PHE A 138 5.46 4.30 -6.13
C PHE A 138 4.74 4.66 -4.83
N CYS A 139 3.47 5.05 -4.97
CA CYS A 139 2.56 5.21 -3.85
C CYS A 139 1.12 5.02 -4.31
N PHE A 140 0.21 4.94 -3.35
CA PHE A 140 -1.22 5.06 -3.60
C PHE A 140 -1.74 6.26 -2.81
N ASP A 141 -2.63 7.03 -3.44
CA ASP A 141 -3.31 8.10 -2.73
C ASP A 141 -4.60 7.61 -2.05
N SER A 142 -5.17 8.46 -1.20
CA SER A 142 -6.47 8.23 -0.58
C SER A 142 -7.64 8.21 -1.57
N TYR A 143 -7.42 8.62 -2.82
CA TYR A 143 -8.39 8.59 -3.91
C TYR A 143 -8.30 7.30 -4.76
N GLY A 144 -7.55 6.29 -4.31
CA GLY A 144 -7.43 5.01 -4.99
C GLY A 144 -6.62 5.04 -6.27
N ASN A 145 -5.82 6.09 -6.52
CA ASN A 145 -4.92 6.16 -7.65
C ASN A 145 -3.57 5.51 -7.30
N PHE A 146 -3.00 4.80 -8.27
CA PHE A 146 -1.63 4.30 -8.19
C PHE A 146 -0.69 5.27 -8.88
N PHE A 147 0.36 5.71 -8.20
CA PHE A 147 1.40 6.53 -8.77
C PHE A 147 2.71 5.79 -8.78
N TYR A 148 3.50 5.98 -9.84
CA TYR A 148 4.86 5.52 -9.88
C TYR A 148 5.76 6.42 -10.71
N ALA A 149 7.04 6.49 -10.37
CA ALA A 149 8.03 7.24 -11.13
C ALA A 149 9.11 6.32 -11.68
N ILE A 150 9.73 6.73 -12.80
CA ILE A 150 10.83 6.00 -13.45
C ILE A 150 12.07 6.89 -13.49
N ASN A 151 13.25 6.30 -13.27
CA ASN A 151 14.51 7.06 -13.17
C ASN A 151 14.91 7.74 -14.49
N ASN A 152 14.57 7.12 -15.63
CA ASN A 152 15.08 7.50 -16.96
C ASN A 152 14.25 8.53 -17.73
N GLY A 153 13.45 9.35 -17.04
CA GLY A 153 12.67 10.38 -17.72
C GLY A 153 12.09 11.47 -16.83
N ALA A 154 12.33 11.43 -15.52
CA ALA A 154 11.73 12.36 -14.58
C ALA A 154 10.19 12.47 -14.72
N MET A 155 9.57 11.32 -15.03
CA MET A 155 8.14 11.20 -15.24
C MET A 155 7.52 10.54 -14.02
N LEU A 156 6.43 11.12 -13.56
CA LEU A 156 5.47 10.48 -12.66
C LEU A 156 4.30 9.99 -13.51
N TYR A 157 3.96 8.73 -13.37
CA TYR A 157 2.78 8.13 -13.97
C TYR A 157 1.72 7.95 -12.91
N ARG A 158 0.47 8.25 -13.28
CA ARG A 158 -0.72 7.96 -12.50
C ARG A 158 -1.51 6.90 -13.24
N ARG A 159 -1.97 5.86 -12.55
CA ARG A 159 -3.03 4.96 -13.00
C ARG A 159 -4.28 5.22 -12.16
N SER A 160 -5.36 5.64 -12.81
CA SER A 160 -6.60 6.01 -12.13
C SER A 160 -7.39 4.78 -11.71
N GLY A 161 -7.68 4.65 -10.41
CA GLY A 161 -8.43 3.53 -9.86
C GLY A 161 -7.64 2.26 -9.60
N GLY A 162 -6.33 2.41 -9.36
CA GLY A 162 -5.45 1.33 -8.96
C GLY A 162 -4.40 0.98 -10.02
N VAL A 163 -3.72 -0.14 -9.85
CA VAL A 163 -2.61 -0.55 -10.71
C VAL A 163 -3.03 -0.96 -12.11
N ASN A 164 -4.28 -1.39 -12.29
CA ASN A 164 -4.83 -1.72 -13.62
C ASN A 164 -5.59 -0.54 -14.24
N GLY A 165 -5.51 0.64 -13.62
CA GLY A 165 -6.16 1.86 -14.07
C GLY A 165 -5.58 2.46 -15.35
N VAL A 166 -6.33 3.37 -15.97
CA VAL A 166 -5.87 4.16 -17.14
C VAL A 166 -4.70 5.04 -16.75
N GLN A 167 -3.65 5.03 -17.57
CA GLN A 167 -2.41 5.74 -17.28
C GLN A 167 -2.39 7.17 -17.83
N THR A 168 -1.90 8.11 -17.02
CA THR A 168 -1.56 9.49 -17.40
C THR A 168 -0.15 9.80 -16.93
N ALA A 169 0.60 10.60 -17.69
CA ALA A 169 1.99 10.92 -17.40
C ALA A 169 2.15 12.42 -17.08
N TYR A 170 3.02 12.72 -16.11
CA TYR A 170 3.31 14.06 -15.61
C TYR A 170 4.84 14.24 -15.59
N SER A 171 5.34 15.34 -16.15
CA SER A 171 6.78 15.59 -16.25
C SER A 171 7.25 16.51 -15.12
N PHE A 172 8.29 16.09 -14.40
CA PHE A 172 8.84 16.79 -13.23
C PHE A 172 10.27 17.30 -13.42
N GLY A 173 11.04 16.75 -14.39
CA GLY A 173 12.47 17.05 -14.53
C GLY A 173 13.37 16.58 -13.36
N SER A 174 12.82 15.84 -12.39
CA SER A 174 13.44 15.37 -11.15
C SER A 174 13.71 13.84 -11.11
N GLN A 175 14.65 13.40 -10.27
CA GLN A 175 15.08 12.01 -10.14
C GLN A 175 14.68 11.32 -8.81
N ALA A 176 14.37 12.09 -7.77
CA ALA A 176 13.95 11.55 -6.47
C ALA A 176 12.50 11.94 -6.14
N PHE A 177 11.76 11.05 -5.48
CA PHE A 177 10.36 11.25 -5.13
C PHE A 177 10.08 10.84 -3.67
N CYS A 178 9.09 11.46 -3.02
CA CYS A 178 8.49 10.95 -1.79
C CYS A 178 7.01 11.33 -1.72
N PHE A 179 6.22 10.61 -0.92
CA PHE A 179 4.80 10.90 -0.70
C PHE A 179 4.57 11.24 0.77
N ASP A 180 3.75 12.24 1.07
CA ASP A 180 3.39 12.60 2.44
C ASP A 180 2.39 11.63 3.11
N GLY A 181 1.87 10.68 2.33
CA GLY A 181 0.89 9.70 2.80
C GLY A 181 -0.57 10.15 2.66
N GLU A 182 -0.81 11.40 2.24
CA GLU A 182 -2.15 11.96 2.18
C GLU A 182 -2.45 12.68 0.85
N ARG A 183 -1.62 13.65 0.47
CA ARG A 183 -1.97 14.68 -0.51
C ARG A 183 -0.89 14.99 -1.54
N TYR A 184 0.37 15.06 -1.15
CA TYR A 184 1.42 15.57 -2.00
C TYR A 184 2.50 14.53 -2.28
N ILE A 185 2.77 14.33 -3.57
CA ILE A 185 3.99 13.68 -4.04
C ILE A 185 5.02 14.77 -4.30
N TYR A 186 6.15 14.71 -3.59
CA TYR A 186 7.27 15.62 -3.80
C TYR A 186 8.30 15.02 -4.73
N ALA A 187 8.94 15.87 -5.53
CA ALA A 187 10.06 15.52 -6.38
C ALA A 187 11.20 16.54 -6.24
N PHE A 188 12.44 16.11 -6.47
CA PHE A 188 13.67 16.87 -6.20
C PHE A 188 14.66 16.83 -7.37
N ASP A 189 15.16 18.00 -7.80
CA ASP A 189 16.23 18.12 -8.80
C ASP A 189 17.57 18.63 -8.22
N GLY A 190 17.65 18.73 -6.89
CA GLY A 190 18.81 19.24 -6.15
C GLY A 190 18.71 20.73 -5.81
N ALA A 191 18.08 21.54 -6.66
CA ALA A 191 17.90 22.98 -6.45
C ALA A 191 16.43 23.39 -6.26
N ASN A 192 15.50 22.51 -6.59
CA ASN A 192 14.08 22.75 -6.54
C ASN A 192 13.35 21.57 -5.90
N ILE A 193 12.22 21.90 -5.25
CA ILE A 193 11.20 20.96 -4.82
C ILE A 193 9.99 21.16 -5.70
N PHE A 194 9.50 20.08 -6.30
CA PHE A 194 8.23 20.04 -6.99
C PHE A 194 7.22 19.37 -6.07
N SER A 195 6.01 19.92 -5.96
CA SER A 195 4.90 19.27 -5.26
C SER A 195 3.79 18.98 -6.24
N PHE A 196 3.34 17.73 -6.27
CA PHE A 196 2.21 17.28 -7.04
C PHE A 196 1.02 17.07 -6.13
N ASP A 197 0.00 17.88 -6.33
CA ASP A 197 -1.28 17.74 -5.65
C ASP A 197 -2.05 16.55 -6.25
N VAL A 198 -2.18 15.44 -5.53
CA VAL A 198 -2.80 14.21 -6.06
C VAL A 198 -4.31 14.34 -6.32
N LYS A 199 -5.00 15.30 -5.68
CA LYS A 199 -6.45 15.53 -5.92
C LYS A 199 -6.68 16.48 -7.09
N ASN A 200 -5.94 17.58 -7.12
CA ASN A 200 -6.12 18.65 -8.10
C ASN A 200 -5.30 18.41 -9.37
N LEU A 201 -4.33 17.48 -9.31
CA LEU A 201 -3.45 17.09 -10.41
C LEU A 201 -2.59 18.25 -10.92
N VAL A 202 -2.16 19.13 -10.00
CA VAL A 202 -1.36 20.32 -10.30
C VAL A 202 0.05 20.15 -9.76
N ILE A 203 1.04 20.57 -10.55
CA ILE A 203 2.45 20.63 -10.16
C ILE A 203 2.78 22.06 -9.75
N ASN A 204 3.32 22.23 -8.55
CA ASN A 204 3.95 23.48 -8.11
C ASN A 204 5.46 23.29 -7.99
N LYS A 205 6.20 24.38 -8.20
CA LYS A 205 7.65 24.41 -8.08
C LYS A 205 8.07 25.43 -7.02
N MET A 206 9.02 25.04 -6.19
CA MET A 206 9.69 25.90 -5.23
C MET A 206 11.20 25.81 -5.46
N SER A 207 11.86 26.94 -5.60
CA SER A 207 13.32 27.00 -5.66
C SER A 207 13.91 27.10 -4.28
N LEU A 208 14.96 26.32 -4.03
CA LEU A 208 15.71 26.35 -2.79
C LEU A 208 16.90 27.29 -2.92
N PRO A 209 17.28 28.00 -1.85
CA PRO A 209 18.44 28.89 -1.87
C PRO A 209 19.77 28.15 -1.70
N PHE A 210 19.77 26.82 -1.78
CA PHE A 210 20.94 25.95 -1.70
C PHE A 210 20.73 24.73 -2.62
N ASN A 211 21.83 24.06 -2.98
CA ASN A 211 21.80 22.85 -3.79
C ASN A 211 22.28 21.65 -2.95
N PHE A 212 21.41 20.65 -2.77
CA PHE A 212 21.73 19.44 -2.00
C PHE A 212 22.16 18.25 -2.89
N GLY A 213 22.30 18.46 -4.21
CA GLY A 213 22.72 17.43 -5.16
C GLY A 213 21.60 16.50 -5.63
N ILE A 214 21.93 15.64 -6.60
CA ILE A 214 20.97 14.80 -7.35
C ILE A 214 20.59 13.47 -6.66
N THR A 215 21.34 13.04 -5.65
CA THR A 215 21.09 11.79 -4.92
C THR A 215 20.51 12.12 -3.55
N ALA A 216 19.19 12.04 -3.43
CA ALA A 216 18.51 12.28 -2.18
C ALA A 216 17.52 11.15 -1.84
N SER A 217 17.62 10.64 -0.61
CA SER A 217 16.52 9.93 0.02
C SER A 217 15.68 10.96 0.76
N ALA A 218 14.36 10.88 0.66
CA ALA A 218 13.48 11.87 1.28
C ALA A 218 12.21 11.23 1.83
N SER A 219 11.70 11.83 2.89
CA SER A 219 10.40 11.50 3.48
C SER A 219 9.67 12.77 3.84
N ALA A 220 8.35 12.76 3.68
CA ALA A 220 7.49 13.93 3.91
C ALA A 220 6.37 13.61 4.90
N LEU A 221 5.98 14.62 5.68
CA LEU A 221 4.84 14.59 6.60
C LEU A 221 4.37 16.03 6.86
N ASP A 222 3.07 16.31 6.68
CA ASP A 222 2.43 17.60 6.97
C ASP A 222 3.16 18.81 6.33
N GLY A 223 3.55 18.67 5.07
CA GLY A 223 4.31 19.70 4.34
C GLY A 223 5.74 19.92 4.85
N LYS A 224 6.26 19.03 5.70
CA LYS A 224 7.67 19.01 6.11
C LYS A 224 8.37 17.86 5.41
N ILE A 225 9.57 18.11 4.92
CA ILE A 225 10.36 17.15 4.16
C ILE A 225 11.69 17.00 4.87
N PHE A 226 12.01 15.76 5.24
CA PHE A 226 13.34 15.38 5.70
C PHE A 226 14.09 14.76 4.52
N ILE A 227 15.25 15.34 4.20
CA ILE A 227 16.05 15.01 3.04
C ILE A 227 17.43 14.59 3.51
N HIS A 228 17.91 13.45 3.04
CA HIS A 228 19.30 13.04 3.14
C HIS A 228 19.94 13.15 1.76
N SER A 229 20.99 13.96 1.65
CA SER A 229 21.75 14.14 0.40
C SER A 229 23.00 13.27 0.35
N GLY A 230 23.41 12.90 -0.87
CA GLY A 230 24.55 12.02 -1.14
C GLY A 230 25.92 12.49 -0.62
N ASN A 231 26.03 13.73 -0.13
CA ASN A 231 27.19 14.26 0.59
C ASN A 231 27.10 14.09 2.12
N ASN A 232 26.26 13.18 2.60
CA ASN A 232 26.00 12.90 4.02
C ASN A 232 25.50 14.11 4.82
N SER A 233 24.76 15.00 4.16
CA SER A 233 24.08 16.12 4.82
C SER A 233 22.60 15.82 4.92
N ASN A 234 22.01 16.16 6.06
CA ASN A 234 20.58 16.05 6.28
C ASN A 234 19.97 17.46 6.29
N TRP A 235 18.76 17.58 5.76
CA TRP A 235 18.04 18.85 5.64
C TRP A 235 16.59 18.67 6.02
N PHE A 236 16.05 19.67 6.71
CA PHE A 236 14.62 19.87 6.81
C PHE A 236 14.19 20.99 5.90
N VAL A 237 13.12 20.78 5.16
CA VAL A 237 12.48 21.79 4.32
C VAL A 237 10.98 21.83 4.59
N ASP A 238 10.45 23.03 4.79
CA ASP A 238 9.02 23.30 4.79
C ASP A 238 8.57 23.60 3.36
N SER A 239 7.73 22.74 2.80
CA SER A 239 7.31 22.81 1.39
C SER A 239 6.25 23.88 1.10
N VAL A 240 5.74 24.56 2.13
CA VAL A 240 4.77 25.65 2.00
C VAL A 240 5.48 27.00 2.00
N SER A 241 6.37 27.20 2.96
CA SER A 241 7.10 28.46 3.18
C SER A 241 8.45 28.51 2.49
N GLY A 242 9.04 27.36 2.14
CA GLY A 242 10.42 27.25 1.67
C GLY A 242 11.48 27.45 2.75
N ALA A 243 11.07 27.60 4.02
CA ALA A 243 11.99 27.61 5.14
C ALA A 243 12.75 26.29 5.24
N TYR A 244 14.03 26.35 5.57
CA TYR A 244 14.88 25.16 5.67
C TYR A 244 15.97 25.35 6.72
N PHE A 245 16.54 24.25 7.19
CA PHE A 245 17.74 24.26 8.02
C PHE A 245 18.55 22.96 7.87
N PRO A 246 19.88 23.01 8.10
CA PRO A 246 20.68 21.80 8.23
C PRO A 246 20.19 20.97 9.41
N ALA A 247 19.87 19.71 9.16
CA ALA A 247 19.48 18.73 10.16
C ALA A 247 20.72 17.98 10.67
N ALA A 248 20.60 17.31 11.82
CA ALA A 248 21.70 16.53 12.36
C ALA A 248 22.10 15.42 11.38
N SER A 249 23.39 15.31 11.11
CA SER A 249 24.00 14.28 10.27
C SER A 249 24.90 13.36 11.09
N LEU A 250 25.09 12.15 10.56
CA LEU A 250 26.07 11.21 11.10
C LEU A 250 27.44 11.54 10.49
N SER A 251 28.53 11.30 11.23
CA SER A 251 29.90 11.54 10.75
C SER A 251 30.41 10.44 9.79
N GLY A 252 29.52 9.81 9.03
CA GLY A 252 29.84 8.71 8.12
C GLY A 252 30.58 9.18 6.86
N SER A 253 31.34 8.27 6.25
CA SER A 253 31.98 8.51 4.94
C SER A 253 30.94 8.67 3.84
N ALA A 254 31.08 9.71 3.00
CA ALA A 254 30.23 9.95 1.84
C ALA A 254 30.14 8.70 0.93
N GLY A 255 28.93 8.37 0.47
CA GLY A 255 28.69 7.26 -0.47
C GLY A 255 27.91 6.07 0.09
N ASN A 256 27.45 6.11 1.34
CA ASN A 256 26.58 5.07 1.88
C ASN A 256 25.15 5.21 1.36
N ALA A 257 24.52 4.07 1.02
CA ALA A 257 23.10 4.00 0.74
C ALA A 257 22.32 4.25 2.04
N CYS A 258 21.56 5.34 2.08
CA CYS A 258 20.78 5.74 3.25
C CYS A 258 19.29 5.75 2.91
N SER A 259 18.47 5.27 3.83
CA SER A 259 17.03 5.52 3.78
C SER A 259 16.64 6.44 4.91
N VAL A 260 15.66 7.30 4.67
CA VAL A 260 15.15 8.22 5.69
C VAL A 260 13.65 8.09 5.85
N GLY A 261 13.19 8.43 7.05
CA GLY A 261 11.78 8.61 7.30
C GLY A 261 11.51 9.75 8.28
N LEU A 262 10.26 10.19 8.27
CA LEU A 262 9.77 11.28 9.08
C LEU A 262 8.45 10.89 9.73
N GLY A 263 8.29 11.25 11.00
CA GLY A 263 7.12 10.94 11.78
C GLY A 263 6.81 11.92 12.88
N LYS A 264 5.76 11.62 13.64
CA LYS A 264 5.44 12.30 14.90
C LYS A 264 5.41 11.35 16.07
N ASP A 265 5.92 11.78 17.22
CA ASP A 265 5.64 11.12 18.51
C ASP A 265 4.24 11.52 19.04
N SER A 266 3.77 10.88 20.10
CA SER A 266 2.50 11.18 20.78
C SER A 266 2.45 12.60 21.35
N SER A 267 3.61 13.23 21.53
CA SER A 267 3.73 14.63 21.90
C SER A 267 3.70 15.57 20.69
N GLY A 268 3.50 15.05 19.47
CA GLY A 268 3.45 15.82 18.22
C GLY A 268 4.81 16.32 17.72
N ASN A 269 5.91 15.93 18.36
CA ASN A 269 7.26 16.28 17.91
C ASN A 269 7.62 15.49 16.67
N TYR A 270 8.34 16.10 15.75
CA TYR A 270 8.84 15.40 14.57
C TYR A 270 9.98 14.47 14.96
N VAL A 271 9.90 13.21 14.51
CA VAL A 271 10.97 12.23 14.68
C VAL A 271 11.47 11.85 13.30
N ALA A 272 12.67 12.31 12.96
CA ALA A 272 13.37 11.87 11.77
C ALA A 272 14.20 10.65 12.10
N TRP A 273 14.32 9.73 11.15
CA TRP A 273 15.23 8.61 11.26
C TRP A 273 15.97 8.38 9.95
N GLN A 274 17.13 7.73 10.08
CA GLN A 274 18.01 7.37 8.99
C GLN A 274 18.57 5.97 9.23
N THR A 275 18.57 5.13 8.21
CA THR A 275 19.38 3.91 8.16
C THR A 275 20.74 4.26 7.56
N GLU A 276 21.82 3.88 8.23
CA GLU A 276 23.19 4.04 7.70
C GLU A 276 24.15 3.00 8.29
N TYR A 277 25.26 2.75 7.60
CA TYR A 277 26.46 2.18 8.20
C TYR A 277 27.30 3.27 8.86
N VAL A 278 27.48 3.18 10.18
CA VAL A 278 28.50 3.97 10.88
C VAL A 278 29.61 3.02 11.28
N ASN A 279 30.82 3.24 10.77
CA ASN A 279 31.98 2.36 11.00
C ASN A 279 31.70 0.89 10.66
N SER A 280 31.04 0.63 9.52
CA SER A 280 30.62 -0.71 9.08
C SER A 280 29.58 -1.40 9.97
N ILE A 281 29.01 -0.69 10.95
CA ILE A 281 27.92 -1.21 11.78
C ILE A 281 26.61 -0.66 11.23
N PRO A 282 25.71 -1.51 10.71
CA PRO A 282 24.40 -1.06 10.32
C PRO A 282 23.57 -0.66 11.54
N GLY A 283 22.91 0.49 11.45
CA GLY A 283 21.99 0.95 12.48
C GLY A 283 20.88 1.83 11.93
N ILE A 284 19.88 2.03 12.77
CA ILE A 284 18.92 3.12 12.64
C ILE A 284 19.29 4.16 13.66
N TYR A 285 19.37 5.40 13.18
CA TYR A 285 19.61 6.59 13.96
C TYR A 285 18.37 7.46 13.88
N TRP A 286 18.04 8.14 14.97
CA TRP A 286 16.89 9.03 15.00
C TRP A 286 17.21 10.32 15.72
N TRP A 287 16.41 11.32 15.39
CA TRP A 287 16.48 12.67 15.90
C TRP A 287 15.08 13.17 16.19
N VAL A 288 14.87 13.64 17.43
CA VAL A 288 13.61 14.28 17.81
C VAL A 288 13.75 15.79 17.66
N TYR A 289 12.94 16.34 16.76
CA TYR A 289 12.76 17.76 16.53
C TYR A 289 11.43 18.21 17.13
N GLY A 290 11.40 19.41 17.72
CA GLY A 290 10.15 19.94 18.30
C GLY A 290 9.03 20.09 17.27
N ARG A 291 7.81 20.36 17.74
CA ARG A 291 6.63 20.66 16.89
C ARG A 291 6.89 21.79 15.89
N ASN A 292 7.66 22.77 16.32
CA ASN A 292 8.07 23.91 15.51
C ASN A 292 9.50 23.65 15.01
N LEU A 293 9.61 23.33 13.73
CA LEU A 293 10.89 23.14 13.05
C LEU A 293 11.53 24.51 12.77
N GLN A 294 12.07 25.15 13.81
CA GLN A 294 12.87 26.36 13.71
C GLN A 294 14.35 26.01 13.96
N SER A 295 15.25 26.68 13.23
CA SER A 295 16.68 26.40 13.17
C SER A 295 17.36 26.23 14.53
N GLY A 296 18.30 25.29 14.63
CA GLY A 296 19.30 25.26 15.72
C GLY A 296 18.94 24.45 16.97
N ILE A 297 17.86 23.67 16.95
CA ILE A 297 17.61 22.69 18.02
C ILE A 297 18.66 21.58 17.86
N SER A 298 19.50 21.34 18.88
CA SER A 298 20.27 20.09 18.98
C SER A 298 19.27 18.95 19.21
N PRO A 299 18.95 18.14 18.19
CA PRO A 299 17.94 17.11 18.38
C PRO A 299 18.43 16.08 19.38
N LYS A 300 17.52 15.53 20.18
CA LYS A 300 17.85 14.33 20.97
C LYS A 300 18.12 13.19 19.99
N GLN A 301 19.33 12.64 20.06
CA GLN A 301 19.76 11.56 19.19
C GLN A 301 19.80 10.22 19.91
N GLY A 302 19.59 9.14 19.16
CA GLY A 302 19.85 7.79 19.60
C GLY A 302 20.09 6.88 18.41
N GLY A 303 20.55 5.66 18.68
CA GLY A 303 20.76 4.66 17.66
C GLY A 303 20.57 3.25 18.20
N VAL A 304 20.11 2.35 17.35
CA VAL A 304 20.09 0.91 17.61
C VAL A 304 20.89 0.24 16.49
N SER A 305 21.98 -0.43 16.88
CA SER A 305 22.72 -1.31 15.97
C SER A 305 21.88 -2.55 15.72
N GLN A 306 21.68 -2.91 14.45
CA GLN A 306 20.92 -4.11 14.11
C GLN A 306 21.53 -4.79 12.89
N ASN A 307 22.22 -5.90 13.12
CA ASN A 307 22.90 -6.69 12.08
C ASN A 307 21.96 -7.19 10.97
N ALA A 308 20.65 -7.22 11.21
CA ALA A 308 19.66 -7.62 10.22
C ALA A 308 19.19 -6.48 9.31
N LEU A 309 19.52 -5.22 9.64
CA LEU A 309 19.37 -4.07 8.76
C LEU A 309 20.64 -3.94 7.92
N ILE A 310 20.88 -4.82 6.95
CA ILE A 310 22.02 -4.66 6.06
C ILE A 310 21.55 -3.82 4.84
N PRO A 311 21.80 -2.49 4.77
CA PRO A 311 21.64 -1.77 3.51
C PRO A 311 22.60 -2.39 2.49
N TYR A 312 22.12 -3.16 1.53
CA TYR A 312 23.01 -3.81 0.57
C TYR A 312 23.28 -2.90 -0.63
N SER A 313 24.56 -2.69 -0.92
CA SER A 313 25.18 -2.11 -2.12
C SER A 313 25.05 -0.59 -2.37
N LEU A 314 26.07 -0.07 -3.05
CA LEU A 314 26.42 1.31 -3.40
C LEU A 314 25.39 2.07 -4.27
N SER A 315 24.15 1.61 -4.33
CA SER A 315 23.03 2.39 -4.88
C SER A 315 22.13 2.83 -3.74
N PRO A 316 21.69 4.11 -3.69
CA PRO A 316 20.76 4.57 -2.67
C PRO A 316 19.54 3.65 -2.63
N GLY A 317 19.53 2.76 -1.64
CA GLY A 317 18.45 1.83 -1.39
C GLY A 317 17.31 2.60 -0.78
N ILE A 318 16.36 2.93 -1.63
CA ILE A 318 15.20 3.72 -1.34
C ILE A 318 14.23 2.88 -0.49
N ILE A 319 14.28 2.97 0.83
CA ILE A 319 13.13 2.66 1.69
C ILE A 319 12.33 3.96 1.79
N GLN A 320 11.28 4.09 0.98
CA GLN A 320 10.60 5.38 0.70
C GLN A 320 9.28 5.60 1.44
N CYS A 321 8.90 4.73 2.36
CA CYS A 321 7.55 4.77 2.95
C CYS A 321 7.58 4.76 4.47
N SER A 322 7.53 5.97 5.03
CA SER A 322 7.08 6.20 6.41
C SER A 322 5.59 6.53 6.35
N ARG A 323 4.72 5.51 6.24
CA ARG A 323 3.30 5.71 6.55
C ARG A 323 3.09 5.46 8.04
N GLN A 324 2.52 6.44 8.73
CA GLN A 324 2.07 6.26 10.11
C GLN A 324 1.00 5.17 10.12
N ILE A 325 1.19 4.12 10.92
CA ILE A 325 0.23 3.02 11.04
C ILE A 325 -0.81 3.38 12.11
N GLY A 326 -2.01 3.73 11.66
CA GLY A 326 -3.11 4.15 12.54
C GLY A 326 -2.86 5.50 13.21
N SER A 327 -3.44 5.70 14.40
CA SER A 327 -3.12 6.86 15.27
C SER A 327 -1.72 6.78 15.87
N ASP A 328 -1.08 5.62 15.77
CA ASP A 328 0.15 5.36 16.49
C ASP A 328 1.35 5.78 15.66
N SER A 329 2.20 6.55 16.31
CA SER A 329 3.60 6.88 16.08
C SER A 329 4.52 5.71 15.65
N ARG A 330 4.14 4.88 14.67
CA ARG A 330 4.89 3.70 14.23
C ARG A 330 5.14 3.73 12.73
N PHE A 331 6.35 3.35 12.33
CA PHE A 331 6.78 3.21 10.93
C PHE A 331 7.21 1.81 10.61
N LEU A 332 7.05 1.43 9.35
CA LEU A 332 7.64 0.22 8.84
C LEU A 332 8.98 0.50 8.19
N ILE A 333 9.95 -0.37 8.45
CA ILE A 333 11.27 -0.37 7.85
C ILE A 333 11.52 -1.77 7.32
N VAL A 334 11.85 -1.87 6.04
CA VAL A 334 12.10 -3.18 5.42
C VAL A 334 13.58 -3.32 5.13
N GLY A 335 14.17 -4.33 5.78
CA GLY A 335 15.55 -4.74 5.61
C GLY A 335 15.64 -6.04 4.81
N ASN A 336 16.84 -6.61 4.75
CA ASN A 336 17.11 -7.82 3.98
C ASN A 336 16.33 -9.05 4.53
N GLY A 337 15.20 -9.38 3.88
CA GLY A 337 14.31 -10.47 4.28
C GLY A 337 13.58 -10.26 5.61
N ARG A 338 13.56 -9.03 6.15
CA ARG A 338 12.91 -8.71 7.42
C ARG A 338 12.14 -7.40 7.37
N VAL A 339 11.08 -7.35 8.16
CA VAL A 339 10.28 -6.16 8.37
C VAL A 339 10.37 -5.76 9.83
N PHE A 340 10.77 -4.52 10.06
CA PHE A 340 10.88 -3.90 11.36
C PHE A 340 9.80 -2.84 11.51
N ILE A 341 9.27 -2.69 12.72
CA ILE A 341 8.43 -1.57 13.09
C ILE A 341 9.26 -0.65 13.99
N PHE A 342 9.48 0.59 13.55
CA PHE A 342 10.07 1.63 14.39
C PHE A 342 8.96 2.42 15.09
N ASP A 343 8.91 2.35 16.41
CA ASP A 343 8.00 3.13 17.24
C ASP A 343 8.68 4.44 17.64
N THR A 344 8.12 5.60 17.26
CA THR A 344 8.70 6.92 17.58
C THR A 344 8.48 7.35 19.02
N ASN A 345 7.50 6.77 19.73
CA ASN A 345 7.32 7.00 21.17
C ASN A 345 8.41 6.26 21.95
N ALA A 346 8.49 4.96 21.71
CA ALA A 346 9.45 4.07 22.39
C ALA A 346 10.88 4.26 21.87
N LYS A 347 11.06 4.84 20.67
CA LYS A 347 12.34 4.99 19.97
C LYS A 347 13.06 3.65 19.85
N SER A 348 12.29 2.63 19.52
CA SER A 348 12.73 1.25 19.53
C SER A 348 12.25 0.53 18.28
N LEU A 349 13.02 -0.47 17.89
CA LEU A 349 12.68 -1.38 16.81
C LEU A 349 12.02 -2.62 17.38
N VAL A 350 10.86 -2.95 16.85
CA VAL A 350 10.20 -4.23 17.06
C VAL A 350 10.40 -5.03 15.78
N ASP A 351 11.13 -6.15 15.86
CA ASP A 351 11.20 -7.12 14.76
C ASP A 351 9.80 -7.72 14.60
N SER A 352 9.18 -7.50 13.44
CA SER A 352 7.77 -7.82 13.23
C SER A 352 7.57 -9.11 12.45
N SER A 353 8.55 -9.56 11.67
CA SER A 353 8.54 -10.88 11.01
C SER A 353 9.81 -11.13 10.19
N SER A 354 10.16 -12.42 10.02
CA SER A 354 10.98 -12.87 8.89
C SER A 354 10.09 -13.04 7.66
N LEU A 355 10.30 -12.25 6.62
CA LEU A 355 9.71 -12.54 5.31
C LEU A 355 10.57 -13.61 4.65
N ALA A 356 9.98 -14.76 4.32
CA ALA A 356 10.70 -15.83 3.65
C ALA A 356 11.26 -15.33 2.30
N TYR A 357 12.60 -15.37 2.17
CA TYR A 357 13.34 -15.45 0.91
C TYR A 357 13.11 -14.39 -0.19
N HIS A 358 12.71 -13.16 0.15
CA HIS A 358 12.67 -12.08 -0.83
C HIS A 358 13.69 -10.98 -0.51
N ASN A 359 14.70 -10.86 -1.39
CA ASN A 359 15.67 -9.77 -1.38
C ASN A 359 14.96 -8.47 -1.80
N PHE A 360 14.38 -7.75 -0.83
CA PHE A 360 13.78 -6.42 -1.02
C PHE A 360 14.85 -5.33 -1.19
N GLN A 361 15.75 -5.53 -2.15
CA GLN A 361 16.77 -4.55 -2.49
C GLN A 361 16.10 -3.35 -3.19
N ASN A 362 16.42 -2.15 -2.71
CA ASN A 362 15.93 -0.85 -3.20
C ASN A 362 14.39 -0.77 -3.39
N SER A 363 13.65 -1.33 -2.42
CA SER A 363 12.19 -1.46 -2.52
C SER A 363 11.45 -0.32 -1.82
N SER A 364 10.65 0.42 -2.58
CA SER A 364 9.47 1.12 -2.03
C SER A 364 8.43 0.09 -1.60
N ILE A 365 7.72 0.34 -0.49
CA ILE A 365 6.67 -0.56 0.02
C ILE A 365 5.49 0.25 0.53
N CYS A 366 4.29 -0.04 0.03
CA CYS A 366 3.06 0.59 0.48
C CYS A 366 2.11 -0.47 1.07
N PHE A 367 1.50 -0.17 2.22
CA PHE A 367 0.51 -1.02 2.90
C PHE A 367 -0.89 -0.42 2.75
N PHE A 368 -1.86 -1.27 2.40
CA PHE A 368 -3.26 -0.89 2.34
C PHE A 368 -3.98 -1.30 3.60
N SER A 369 -4.09 -0.37 4.54
CA SER A 369 -5.23 -0.38 5.45
C SER A 369 -6.44 0.37 4.87
N ASP A 370 -6.27 1.27 3.89
CA ASP A 370 -7.30 2.29 3.57
C ASP A 370 -7.46 2.65 2.07
N ILE A 371 -7.07 1.79 1.11
CA ILE A 371 -7.51 2.05 -0.27
C ILE A 371 -9.03 1.94 -0.31
N ASN A 372 -9.68 3.03 -0.71
CA ASN A 372 -11.10 3.02 -0.96
C ASN A 372 -11.39 2.09 -2.17
N ALA A 373 -12.02 0.95 -1.90
CA ALA A 373 -12.36 -0.02 -2.93
C ALA A 373 -13.34 0.47 -3.98
N ASP A 374 -14.19 1.44 -3.64
CA ASP A 374 -15.02 2.12 -4.64
C ASP A 374 -14.17 2.81 -5.70
N LEU A 375 -13.03 3.35 -5.28
CA LEU A 375 -12.13 4.10 -6.14
C LEU A 375 -11.13 3.18 -6.85
N ALA A 376 -10.69 2.09 -6.21
CA ALA A 376 -9.79 1.09 -6.79
C ALA A 376 -10.52 -0.07 -7.50
N ALA A 377 -11.73 0.15 -8.02
CA ALA A 377 -12.57 -0.89 -8.60
C ALA A 377 -11.90 -1.66 -9.76
N SER A 378 -10.95 -1.07 -10.49
CA SER A 378 -10.21 -1.79 -11.55
C SER A 378 -9.23 -2.85 -11.01
N ASP A 379 -8.88 -2.79 -9.73
CA ASP A 379 -8.04 -3.79 -9.06
C ASP A 379 -8.87 -4.87 -8.34
N PHE A 380 -10.20 -4.73 -8.35
CA PHE A 380 -11.09 -5.70 -7.72
C PHE A 380 -11.03 -7.09 -8.38
N GLY A 381 -10.65 -7.15 -9.66
CA GLY A 381 -10.66 -8.38 -10.46
C GLY A 381 -12.06 -8.75 -10.91
N LYS A 382 -12.20 -9.98 -11.41
CA LYS A 382 -13.46 -10.58 -11.83
C LYS A 382 -13.85 -11.75 -10.94
N VAL A 383 -15.15 -11.92 -10.80
CA VAL A 383 -15.76 -13.05 -10.12
C VAL A 383 -16.75 -13.70 -11.08
N ASP A 384 -16.61 -14.99 -11.28
CA ASP A 384 -17.64 -15.82 -11.88
C ASP A 384 -18.40 -16.53 -10.79
N VAL A 385 -19.73 -16.56 -10.90
CA VAL A 385 -20.57 -17.34 -9.99
C VAL A 385 -21.52 -18.21 -10.78
N ARG A 386 -21.54 -19.49 -10.41
CA ARG A 386 -22.50 -20.46 -10.91
C ARG A 386 -23.21 -21.10 -9.73
N VAL A 387 -24.54 -21.11 -9.78
CA VAL A 387 -25.39 -21.66 -8.73
C VAL A 387 -26.30 -22.69 -9.35
N ALA A 388 -26.26 -23.91 -8.83
CA ALA A 388 -27.17 -24.98 -9.21
C ALA A 388 -28.02 -25.43 -8.02
N GLY A 389 -29.22 -25.89 -8.32
CA GLY A 389 -30.18 -26.29 -7.31
C GLY A 389 -31.29 -27.17 -7.88
N ILE A 390 -32.28 -27.40 -7.04
CA ILE A 390 -33.48 -28.15 -7.40
C ILE A 390 -34.65 -27.17 -7.42
N LYS A 391 -35.39 -27.16 -8.52
CA LYS A 391 -36.67 -26.47 -8.65
C LYS A 391 -37.78 -27.43 -8.32
N THR A 392 -38.59 -27.08 -7.33
CA THR A 392 -39.78 -27.83 -6.96
C THR A 392 -41.01 -27.06 -7.42
N SER A 393 -41.74 -27.65 -8.38
CA SER A 393 -43.06 -27.16 -8.77
C SER A 393 -44.09 -27.73 -7.81
N ASN A 394 -44.73 -26.86 -7.03
CA ASN A 394 -45.97 -27.20 -6.34
C ASN A 394 -47.02 -27.42 -7.43
N GLY A 395 -47.55 -28.65 -7.49
CA GLY A 395 -48.72 -28.97 -8.31
C GLY A 395 -49.96 -28.23 -7.84
#